data_AF-A0A6J4VGY2-F1
#
_entry.id   AF-A0A6J4VGY2-F1
#
_cell.length_a   1.000
_cell.length_b   1.000
_cell.length_c   1.000
_cell.angle_alpha   90.00
_cell.angle_beta   90.00
_cell.angle_gamma   90.00
#
_symmetry.space_group_name_H-M   'P 1'
#
loop_
_entity.id
_entity.type
_entity.pdbx_description
1 polymer ?
#
loop_
_entity_poly.entity_id
_entity_poly.type
_entity_poly.pdbx_seq_one_letter_code
_entity_poly.pdbx_strand_id
1 'polypeptide(L)'
;MLRALQTFLKSDAPTERQAAAALRTLFVLAFTGQTGLALIAWGALFMVFTPEPSASTLTAQVLVTMAGLELPLTLALGTLSARSGEQAGALSAALLQGILLASPIWFALFAWLIGSPALYTFTLLGIVALYYALGLLLVGRYAAQATVTGARTTNRPDVKL
;
A
#
# COMPACT_ATOMS: atom_id res chain seq x y z
N MET A 1 -17.62 0.64 -2.97
CA MET A 1 -16.36 0.74 -2.20
C MET A 1 -16.53 1.56 -0.92
N LEU A 2 -16.82 2.86 -0.98
CA LEU A 2 -16.92 3.72 0.22
C LEU A 2 -17.93 3.26 1.28
N ARG A 3 -19.05 2.63 0.88
CA ARG A 3 -20.04 2.07 1.81
C ARG A 3 -19.44 1.04 2.78
N ALA A 4 -18.52 0.19 2.33
CA ALA A 4 -17.88 -0.83 3.19
C ALA A 4 -17.04 -0.17 4.30
N LEU A 5 -16.32 0.90 3.97
CA LEU A 5 -15.55 1.68 4.93
C LEU A 5 -16.47 2.39 5.94
N GLN A 6 -17.56 2.99 5.47
CA GLN A 6 -18.55 3.63 6.34
C GLN A 6 -19.22 2.63 7.30
N THR A 7 -19.59 1.44 6.81
CA THR A 7 -20.14 0.39 7.66
C THR A 7 -19.14 -0.08 8.70
N PHE A 8 -17.88 -0.27 8.32
CA PHE A 8 -16.82 -0.67 9.24
C PHE A 8 -16.57 0.36 10.34
N LEU A 9 -16.49 1.65 9.99
CA LEU A 9 -16.27 2.75 10.95
C LEU A 9 -17.44 2.97 11.93
N LYS A 10 -18.65 2.57 11.54
CA LYS A 10 -19.86 2.73 12.35
C LYS A 10 -20.24 1.48 13.17
N SER A 11 -19.53 0.38 12.98
CA SER A 11 -19.85 -0.89 13.65
C SER A 11 -18.95 -1.06 14.87
N ASP A 12 -19.54 -1.29 16.04
CA ASP A 12 -18.78 -1.57 17.27
C ASP A 12 -18.11 -2.96 17.24
N ALA A 13 -18.63 -3.89 16.43
CA ALA A 13 -18.08 -5.23 16.25
C ALA A 13 -18.17 -5.69 14.78
N PRO A 14 -17.30 -5.18 13.88
CA PRO A 14 -17.33 -5.55 12.48
C PRO A 14 -16.96 -7.03 12.27
N THR A 15 -17.69 -7.70 11.38
CA THR A 15 -17.33 -9.07 10.97
C THR A 15 -16.02 -9.08 10.16
N GLU A 16 -15.31 -10.21 10.12
CA GLU A 16 -14.03 -10.33 9.40
C GLU A 16 -14.18 -9.97 7.92
N ARG A 17 -15.31 -10.37 7.30
CA ARG A 17 -15.63 -10.02 5.92
C ARG A 17 -15.81 -8.51 5.72
N GLN A 18 -16.47 -7.83 6.64
CA GLN A 18 -16.65 -6.37 6.59
C GLN A 18 -15.32 -5.65 6.80
N ALA A 19 -14.50 -6.10 7.75
CA ALA A 19 -13.15 -5.59 7.98
C ALA A 19 -12.28 -5.76 6.74
N ALA A 20 -12.22 -6.96 6.15
CA ALA A 20 -11.44 -7.23 4.95
C ALA A 20 -11.89 -6.37 3.77
N ALA A 21 -13.20 -6.19 3.56
CA ALA A 21 -13.72 -5.35 2.48
C ALA A 21 -13.36 -3.87 2.68
N ALA A 22 -13.45 -3.35 3.91
CA ALA A 22 -13.11 -1.98 4.24
C ALA A 22 -11.61 -1.71 4.09
N LEU A 23 -10.77 -2.57 4.66
CA LEU A 23 -9.32 -2.41 4.59
C LEU A 23 -8.81 -2.56 3.15
N ARG A 24 -9.34 -3.52 2.36
CA ARG A 24 -9.00 -3.65 0.93
C ARG A 24 -9.38 -2.41 0.16
N THR A 25 -10.54 -1.82 0.45
CA THR A 25 -10.97 -0.56 -0.17
C THR A 25 -9.98 0.55 0.15
N LEU A 26 -9.56 0.69 1.41
CA LEU A 26 -8.61 1.72 1.82
C LEU A 26 -7.24 1.55 1.15
N PHE A 27 -6.73 0.31 1.13
CA PHE A 27 -5.49 -0.03 0.42
C PHE A 27 -5.58 0.31 -1.06
N VAL A 28 -6.63 -0.14 -1.76
CA VAL A 28 -6.81 0.12 -3.19
C VAL A 28 -6.89 1.62 -3.46
N LEU A 29 -7.64 2.39 -2.66
CA LEU A 29 -7.73 3.84 -2.81
C LEU A 29 -6.37 4.52 -2.64
N ALA A 30 -5.60 4.14 -1.60
CA ALA A 30 -4.29 4.72 -1.36
C ALA A 30 -3.28 4.37 -2.47
N PHE A 31 -3.23 3.09 -2.85
CA PHE A 31 -2.33 2.58 -3.88
C PHE A 31 -2.64 3.19 -5.25
N THR A 32 -3.91 3.17 -5.65
CA THR A 32 -4.35 3.77 -6.92
C THR A 32 -4.24 5.28 -6.91
N GLY A 33 -4.41 5.94 -5.75
CA GLY A 33 -4.16 7.37 -5.60
C GLY A 33 -2.71 7.74 -5.87
N GLN A 34 -1.76 7.04 -5.25
CA GLN A 34 -0.33 7.23 -5.49
C GLN A 34 0.07 6.90 -6.94
N THR A 35 -0.42 5.78 -7.46
CA THR A 35 -0.17 5.37 -8.85
C THR A 35 -0.74 6.37 -9.84
N GLY A 36 -1.97 6.83 -9.62
CA GLY A 36 -2.64 7.83 -10.45
C GLY A 36 -1.92 9.17 -10.43
N LEU A 37 -1.45 9.61 -9.26
CA LEU A 37 -0.65 10.83 -9.13
C LEU A 37 0.66 10.72 -9.92
N ALA A 38 1.35 9.58 -9.82
CA ALA A 38 2.57 9.34 -10.59
C ALA A 38 2.31 9.28 -12.10
N LEU A 39 1.20 8.71 -12.54
CA LEU A 39 0.79 8.70 -13.95
C LEU A 39 0.44 10.10 -14.47
N ILE A 40 -0.20 10.93 -13.66
CA ILE A 40 -0.45 12.35 -13.99
C ILE A 40 0.87 13.09 -14.11
N ALA A 41 1.78 12.90 -13.15
CA ALA A 41 3.13 13.49 -13.19
C ALA A 41 3.88 13.02 -14.44
N TRP A 42 3.80 11.74 -14.79
CA TRP A 42 4.36 11.20 -16.02
C TRP A 42 3.77 11.89 -17.24
N GLY A 43 2.45 11.96 -17.37
CA GLY A 43 1.79 12.63 -18.49
C GLY A 43 2.19 14.09 -18.63
N ALA A 44 2.27 14.84 -17.52
CA ALA A 44 2.73 16.22 -17.51
C ALA A 44 4.20 16.35 -17.95
N LEU A 45 5.09 15.49 -17.43
CA LEU A 45 6.50 15.50 -17.80
C LEU A 45 6.72 15.06 -19.25
N PHE A 46 5.95 14.11 -19.76
CA PHE A 46 6.00 13.66 -21.15
C PHE A 46 5.75 14.78 -22.15
N MET A 47 4.93 15.78 -21.79
CA MET A 47 4.65 16.93 -22.66
C MET A 47 5.79 17.95 -22.71
N VAL A 48 6.70 17.94 -21.72
CA VAL A 48 7.74 18.96 -21.56
C VAL A 48 9.15 18.39 -21.71
N PHE A 49 9.33 17.08 -21.47
CA PHE A 49 10.60 16.38 -21.49
C PHE A 49 10.58 15.23 -22.49
N THR A 50 11.59 15.19 -23.35
CA THR A 50 11.93 14.00 -24.14
C THR A 50 13.17 13.37 -23.52
N PRO A 51 13.08 12.17 -22.91
CA PRO A 51 14.24 11.54 -22.30
C PRO A 51 15.29 11.24 -23.38
N GLU A 52 16.49 11.77 -23.20
CA GLU A 52 17.62 11.33 -23.99
C GLU A 52 18.07 9.95 -23.48
N PRO A 53 18.34 8.97 -24.37
CA PRO A 53 18.84 7.67 -23.94
C PRO A 53 20.15 7.85 -23.16
N SER A 54 20.09 7.71 -21.84
CA SER A 54 21.29 7.73 -21.01
C SER A 54 21.68 6.30 -20.65
N ALA A 55 22.98 6.01 -20.76
CA ALA A 55 23.51 4.69 -20.44
C ALA A 55 23.61 4.45 -18.92
N SER A 56 22.94 5.24 -18.06
CA SER A 56 23.03 5.09 -16.59
C SER A 56 22.27 3.87 -16.07
N THR A 57 22.70 2.72 -16.56
CA THR A 57 22.33 1.38 -16.13
C THR A 57 22.53 1.24 -14.62
N LEU A 58 23.57 1.87 -14.07
CA LEU A 58 23.83 1.88 -12.63
C LEU A 58 22.69 2.53 -11.84
N THR A 59 22.20 3.72 -12.25
CA THR A 59 21.08 4.37 -11.56
C THR A 59 19.82 3.52 -11.62
N ALA A 60 19.51 2.95 -12.78
CA ALA A 60 18.35 2.07 -12.94
C ALA A 60 18.44 0.80 -12.08
N GLN A 61 19.64 0.19 -12.00
CA GLN A 61 19.90 -0.96 -11.12
C GLN A 61 19.76 -0.60 -9.64
N VAL A 62 20.23 0.59 -9.23
CA VAL A 62 20.04 1.09 -7.87
C VAL A 62 18.55 1.25 -7.56
N LEU A 63 17.77 1.85 -8.46
CA LEU A 63 16.31 2.00 -8.27
C LEU A 63 15.60 0.66 -8.13
N VAL A 64 15.93 -0.33 -8.98
CA VAL A 64 15.36 -1.69 -8.88
C VAL A 64 15.78 -2.37 -7.57
N THR A 65 17.03 -2.22 -7.16
CA THR A 65 17.55 -2.80 -5.91
C THR A 65 16.86 -2.17 -4.71
N MET A 66 16.72 -0.84 -4.69
CA MET A 66 16.01 -0.13 -3.63
C MET A 66 14.54 -0.53 -3.57
N ALA A 67 13.87 -0.66 -4.72
CA ALA A 67 12.51 -1.17 -4.78
C ALA A 67 12.44 -2.54 -4.10
N GLY A 68 13.32 -3.48 -4.44
CA GLY A 68 13.36 -4.81 -3.81
C GLY A 68 13.64 -4.78 -2.30
N LEU A 69 14.56 -3.92 -1.83
CA LEU A 69 14.88 -3.75 -0.41
C LEU A 69 13.76 -3.05 0.38
N GLU A 70 12.88 -2.31 -0.28
CA GLU A 70 11.73 -1.69 0.35
C GLU A 70 10.66 -2.71 0.76
N LEU A 71 10.61 -3.88 0.12
CA LEU A 71 9.66 -4.94 0.46
C LEU A 71 9.76 -5.39 1.92
N PRO A 72 10.92 -5.87 2.43
CA PRO A 72 11.02 -6.29 3.83
C PRO A 72 10.74 -5.15 4.81
N LEU A 73 11.16 -3.92 4.48
CA LEU A 73 10.90 -2.75 5.32
C LEU A 73 9.39 -2.47 5.43
N THR A 74 8.71 -2.44 4.28
CA THR A 74 7.28 -2.18 4.20
C THR A 74 6.46 -3.28 4.89
N LEU A 75 6.87 -4.54 4.75
CA LEU A 75 6.29 -5.67 5.50
C LEU A 75 6.47 -5.50 7.01
N ALA A 76 7.68 -5.16 7.46
CA ALA A 76 7.97 -4.95 8.88
C ALA A 76 7.11 -3.81 9.45
N LEU A 77 7.08 -2.65 8.79
CA LEU A 77 6.32 -1.49 9.24
C LEU A 77 4.81 -1.78 9.31
N GLY A 78 4.22 -2.39 8.28
CA GLY A 78 2.78 -2.67 8.34
C GLY A 78 2.39 -3.73 9.38
N THR A 79 3.27 -4.71 9.66
CA THR A 79 3.00 -5.65 10.76
C THR A 79 3.09 -5.00 12.14
N LEU A 80 4.00 -4.03 12.32
CA LEU A 80 4.09 -3.24 13.55
C LEU A 80 2.88 -2.32 13.71
N SER A 81 2.46 -1.62 12.65
CA SER A 81 1.26 -0.76 12.66
C SER A 81 -0.03 -1.53 12.91
N ALA A 82 -0.15 -2.76 12.39
CA ALA A 82 -1.33 -3.60 12.64
C ALA A 82 -1.44 -4.04 14.12
N ARG A 83 -0.34 -4.02 14.88
CA ARG A 83 -0.30 -4.40 16.30
C ARG A 83 -0.67 -3.27 17.25
N SER A 84 -0.63 -2.00 16.81
CA SER A 84 -0.70 -0.83 17.71
C SER A 84 -2.12 -0.37 18.09
N GLY A 85 -3.17 -1.06 17.64
CA GLY A 85 -4.55 -0.74 18.05
C GLY A 85 -5.59 -1.51 17.23
N GLU A 86 -6.69 -1.89 17.88
CA GLU A 86 -7.71 -2.82 17.36
C GLU A 86 -8.15 -2.51 15.93
N GLN A 87 -8.89 -1.42 15.76
CA GLN A 87 -9.46 -1.00 14.48
C GLN A 87 -8.61 0.09 13.81
N ALA A 88 -8.16 1.06 14.61
CA ALA A 88 -7.34 2.19 14.13
C ALA A 88 -5.96 1.74 13.64
N GLY A 89 -5.34 0.73 14.29
CA GLY A 89 -4.06 0.17 13.85
C GLY A 89 -4.20 -0.58 12.52
N ALA A 90 -5.25 -1.37 12.34
CA ALA A 90 -5.53 -2.06 11.07
C ALA A 90 -5.80 -1.07 9.92
N LEU A 91 -6.56 0.00 10.16
CA LEU A 91 -6.79 1.07 9.18
C LEU A 91 -5.50 1.79 8.82
N SER A 92 -4.70 2.15 9.82
CA SER A 92 -3.41 2.83 9.62
C SER A 92 -2.43 1.95 8.86
N ALA A 93 -2.37 0.66 9.18
CA ALA A 93 -1.55 -0.31 8.47
C ALA A 93 -1.98 -0.46 7.02
N ALA A 94 -3.29 -0.56 6.73
CA ALA A 94 -3.79 -0.68 5.37
C ALA A 94 -3.51 0.58 4.52
N LEU A 95 -3.66 1.77 5.12
CA LEU A 95 -3.34 3.04 4.46
C LEU A 95 -1.84 3.17 4.18
N LEU A 96 -1.01 2.94 5.21
CA LEU A 96 0.44 3.02 5.12
C LEU A 96 0.98 2.02 4.09
N GLN A 97 0.50 0.77 4.12
CA GLN A 97 0.84 -0.25 3.13
C GLN A 97 0.46 0.19 1.72
N GLY A 98 -0.72 0.76 1.53
CA GLY A 98 -1.15 1.25 0.22
C GLY A 98 -0.23 2.34 -0.35
N ILE A 99 0.27 3.23 0.52
CA ILE A 99 1.20 4.30 0.12
C ILE A 99 2.60 3.74 -0.16
N LEU A 100 3.16 2.98 0.77
CA LEU A 100 4.53 2.45 0.66
C LEU A 100 4.66 1.46 -0.49
N LEU A 101 3.72 0.52 -0.64
CA LEU A 101 3.76 -0.45 -1.73
C LEU A 101 3.53 0.17 -3.12
N ALA A 102 2.96 1.38 -3.19
CA ALA A 102 2.83 2.10 -4.44
C ALA A 102 4.10 2.88 -4.80
N SER A 103 5.02 3.12 -3.86
CA SER A 103 6.21 3.96 -4.07
C SER A 103 7.05 3.58 -5.30
N PRO A 104 7.21 2.30 -5.71
CA PRO A 104 8.06 1.96 -6.85
C PRO A 104 7.54 2.51 -8.19
N ILE A 105 6.28 2.98 -8.26
CA ILE A 105 5.78 3.69 -9.44
C ILE A 105 6.55 4.98 -9.70
N TRP A 106 7.01 5.65 -8.64
CA TRP A 106 7.85 6.84 -8.75
C TRP A 106 9.23 6.48 -9.28
N PHE A 107 9.78 5.33 -8.87
CA PHE A 107 11.04 4.84 -9.42
C PHE A 107 10.90 4.50 -10.91
N ALA A 108 9.77 3.93 -11.33
CA ALA A 108 9.50 3.69 -12.75
C ALA A 108 9.45 5.00 -13.55
N LEU A 109 8.81 6.04 -13.00
CA LEU A 109 8.80 7.38 -13.57
C LEU A 109 10.21 7.97 -13.67
N PHE A 110 11.02 7.88 -12.61
CA PHE A 110 12.40 8.38 -12.64
C PHE A 110 13.28 7.61 -13.61
N ALA A 111 13.16 6.29 -13.67
CA ALA A 111 13.88 5.45 -14.63
C ALA A 111 13.55 5.84 -16.08
N TRP A 112 12.28 6.13 -16.36
CA TRP A 112 11.85 6.68 -17.65
C TRP A 112 12.44 8.07 -17.92
N LEU A 113 12.40 8.96 -16.93
CA LEU A 113 12.87 10.35 -17.07
C LEU A 113 14.36 10.44 -17.40
N ILE A 114 15.18 9.56 -16.82
CA ILE A 114 16.62 9.50 -17.10
C ILE A 114 16.96 8.70 -18.37
N GLY A 115 15.96 8.26 -19.14
CA GLY A 115 16.17 7.51 -20.37
C GLY A 115 16.79 6.13 -20.16
N SER A 116 16.47 5.45 -19.05
CA SER A 116 17.00 4.11 -18.76
C SER A 116 16.54 3.08 -19.80
N PRO A 117 17.29 1.98 -20.00
CA PRO A 117 16.83 0.86 -20.83
C PRO A 117 15.45 0.37 -20.39
N ALA A 118 14.55 0.15 -21.37
CA ALA A 118 13.15 -0.20 -21.13
C ALA A 118 12.97 -1.43 -20.21
N LEU A 119 13.93 -2.38 -20.23
CA LEU A 119 13.96 -3.54 -19.33
C LEU A 119 13.81 -3.14 -17.86
N TYR A 120 14.50 -2.08 -17.40
CA TYR A 120 14.45 -1.65 -16.01
C TYR A 120 13.11 -1.01 -15.66
N THR A 121 12.57 -0.18 -16.56
CA THR A 121 11.23 0.40 -16.39
C THR A 121 10.16 -0.69 -16.32
N PHE A 122 10.20 -1.68 -17.22
CA PHE A 122 9.27 -2.82 -17.18
C PHE A 122 9.44 -3.68 -15.93
N THR A 123 10.68 -3.85 -15.45
CA THR A 123 10.96 -4.55 -14.19
C THR A 123 10.31 -3.82 -13.01
N LEU A 124 10.45 -2.50 -12.92
CA LEU A 124 9.83 -1.68 -11.87
C LEU A 124 8.29 -1.76 -11.94
N LEU A 125 7.71 -1.71 -13.13
CA LEU A 125 6.26 -1.91 -13.30
C LEU A 125 5.81 -3.31 -12.86
N GLY A 126 6.61 -4.34 -13.14
CA GLY A 126 6.40 -5.69 -12.63
C GLY A 126 6.43 -5.76 -11.10
N ILE A 127 7.38 -5.05 -10.47
CA ILE A 127 7.45 -4.91 -9.01
C ILE A 127 6.21 -4.22 -8.46
N VAL A 128 5.73 -3.14 -9.08
CA VAL A 128 4.48 -2.45 -8.69
C VAL A 128 3.29 -3.40 -8.73
N ALA A 129 3.16 -4.22 -9.79
CA ALA A 129 2.08 -5.21 -9.89
C ALA A 129 2.18 -6.29 -8.80
N LEU A 130 3.40 -6.76 -8.51
CA LEU A 130 3.65 -7.71 -7.41
C LEU A 130 3.28 -7.10 -6.06
N TYR A 131 3.62 -5.83 -5.84
CA TYR A 131 3.36 -5.10 -4.59
C TYR A 131 1.87 -4.87 -4.37
N TYR A 132 1.14 -4.57 -5.45
CA TYR A 132 -0.32 -4.52 -5.40
C TYR A 132 -0.94 -5.85 -4.94
N ALA A 133 -0.51 -6.96 -5.56
CA ALA A 133 -1.01 -8.29 -5.20
C ALA A 133 -0.67 -8.66 -3.75
N LEU A 134 0.56 -8.37 -3.32
CA LEU A 134 1.02 -8.63 -1.95
C LEU A 134 0.22 -7.79 -0.93
N GLY A 135 -0.01 -6.51 -1.21
CA GLY A 135 -0.80 -5.63 -0.35
C GLY A 135 -2.23 -6.14 -0.15
N LEU A 136 -2.88 -6.65 -1.20
CA LEU A 136 -4.21 -7.27 -1.08
C LEU A 136 -4.21 -8.51 -0.16
N LEU A 137 -3.15 -9.32 -0.22
CA LEU A 137 -3.00 -10.49 0.64
C LEU A 137 -2.76 -10.08 2.11
N LEU A 138 -1.87 -9.12 2.35
CA LEU A 138 -1.55 -8.62 3.70
C LEU A 138 -2.76 -8.01 4.40
N VAL A 139 -3.51 -7.20 3.67
CA VAL A 139 -4.72 -6.55 4.18
C VAL A 139 -5.79 -7.56 4.58
N GLY A 140 -5.88 -8.69 3.86
CA GLY A 140 -6.71 -9.82 4.27
C GLY A 140 -6.30 -10.40 5.63
N ARG A 141 -5.00 -10.50 5.91
CA ARG A 141 -4.49 -11.00 7.21
C ARG A 141 -4.75 -10.03 8.36
N TYR A 142 -4.70 -8.71 8.11
CA TYR A 142 -5.01 -7.71 9.13
C TYR A 142 -6.49 -7.71 9.53
N ALA A 143 -7.39 -8.08 8.61
CA ALA A 143 -8.82 -8.18 8.92
C ALA A 143 -9.12 -9.21 10.02
N ALA A 144 -8.44 -10.36 10.00
CA ALA A 144 -8.57 -11.38 11.04
C ALA A 144 -8.08 -10.88 12.42
N GLN A 145 -7.08 -9.99 12.45
CA GLN A 145 -6.55 -9.42 13.70
C GLN A 145 -7.50 -8.38 14.31
N ALA A 146 -8.20 -7.62 13.47
CA ALA A 146 -9.16 -6.61 13.91
C ALA A 146 -10.39 -7.22 14.60
N THR A 147 -10.77 -8.46 14.27
CA THR A 147 -11.99 -9.11 14.81
C THR A 147 -11.77 -9.94 16.07
N VAL A 148 -10.57 -10.49 16.29
CA VAL A 148 -10.27 -11.34 17.47
C VAL A 148 -10.27 -10.54 18.78
N THR A 149 -10.05 -9.23 18.74
CA THR A 149 -9.92 -8.40 19.94
C THR A 149 -11.23 -7.73 20.37
N GLY A 150 -12.16 -7.44 19.45
CA GLY A 150 -13.48 -6.89 19.79
C GLY A 150 -14.32 -7.82 20.69
N ALA A 151 -14.08 -9.14 20.63
CA ALA A 151 -14.71 -10.10 21.53
C ALA A 151 -14.18 -10.04 22.99
N ARG A 152 -13.01 -9.42 23.23
CA ARG A 152 -12.41 -9.27 24.58
C ARG A 152 -12.93 -8.04 25.31
N THR A 153 -13.27 -6.96 24.61
CA THR A 153 -13.81 -5.72 25.21
C THR A 153 -15.28 -5.85 25.61
N THR A 154 -16.06 -6.69 24.94
CA THR A 154 -17.45 -7.00 25.33
C THR A 154 -17.60 -7.84 26.60
N ASN A 155 -16.49 -8.38 27.13
CA ASN A 155 -16.50 -9.22 28.33
C ASN A 155 -15.86 -8.53 29.55
N ARG A 156 -15.81 -7.19 29.56
CA ARG A 156 -15.42 -6.43 30.75
C ARG A 156 -16.63 -6.41 31.69
N PRO A 157 -16.60 -7.12 32.84
CA PRO A 157 -17.71 -7.07 33.77
C PRO A 157 -17.87 -5.63 34.25
N ASP A 158 -19.09 -5.11 34.15
CA ASP A 158 -19.47 -3.82 34.74
C ASP A 158 -19.19 -3.90 36.25
N VAL A 159 -18.05 -3.36 36.66
CA VAL A 159 -17.76 -3.12 38.07
C VAL A 159 -18.64 -1.94 38.46
N LYS A 160 -19.83 -2.24 38.97
CA LYS A 160 -20.65 -1.28 39.70
C LYS A 160 -19.86 -0.85 40.93
N LEU A 161 -19.38 0.40 40.94
CA LEU A 161 -18.87 1.09 42.11
C LEU A 161 -20.01 1.43 43.07
#